data_AF-A0A7W1DVS0-F1
#
_entry.id   AF-A0A7W1DVS0-F1
#
_cell.length_a   1.000
_cell.length_b   1.000
_cell.length_c   1.000
_cell.angle_alpha   90.00
_cell.angle_beta   90.00
_cell.angle_gamma   90.00
#
_symmetry.space_group_name_H-M   'P 1'
#
loop_
_entity.id
_entity.type
_entity.pdbx_description
1 polymer ?
#
loop_
_entity_poly.entity_id
_entity_poly.type
_entity_poly.pdbx_seq_one_letter_code
_entity_poly.pdbx_strand_id
1 'polypeptide(L)'
;MARSEAALLWRGGQYRCCSSEEAIMAEQQTVLLDTVPNELIAQLWIDVLTDAGIQVFAKVGGPGIGAWGSAAMLEHELYVRRFQLAAAKEIIEAFNLEEETP
;
A
#
# COMPACT_ATOMS: atom_id res chain seq x y z
N MET A 1 -5.74 14.87 30.80
CA MET A 1 -4.29 14.60 30.63
C MET A 1 -4.12 13.67 29.43
N ALA A 2 -3.72 14.22 28.29
CA ALA A 2 -3.01 13.53 27.21
C ALA A 2 -2.49 14.65 26.31
N ARG A 3 -1.25 15.09 26.59
CA ARG A 3 -0.56 16.08 25.77
C ARG A 3 -0.06 15.33 24.54
N SER A 4 -0.62 15.64 23.37
CA SER A 4 -0.14 15.16 22.09
C SER A 4 1.22 15.80 21.81
N GLU A 5 2.29 15.01 21.81
CA GLU A 5 3.64 15.46 21.43
C GLU A 5 3.71 15.66 19.92
N ALA A 6 3.56 16.92 19.50
CA ALA A 6 3.75 17.35 18.12
C ALA A 6 5.24 17.25 17.76
N ALA A 7 5.57 16.48 16.74
CA ALA A 7 6.92 16.42 16.19
C ALA A 7 7.30 17.78 15.60
N LEU A 8 8.18 18.51 16.30
CA LEU A 8 8.70 19.81 15.91
C LEU A 8 9.82 19.65 14.89
N LEU A 9 9.51 19.66 13.59
CA LEU A 9 10.52 19.88 12.54
C LEU A 9 10.63 21.37 12.24
N TRP A 10 11.75 21.95 12.67
CA TRP A 10 12.07 23.37 12.58
C TRP A 10 12.52 23.75 11.15
N ARG A 11 11.67 24.44 10.40
CA ARG A 11 12.07 25.37 9.33
C ARG A 11 11.14 26.58 9.34
N GLY A 12 11.69 27.75 9.71
CA GLY A 12 11.17 29.05 9.32
C GLY A 12 9.76 29.43 9.81
N GLY A 13 9.64 29.79 11.09
CA GLY A 13 8.85 30.96 11.50
C GLY A 13 7.32 30.97 11.33
N GLN A 14 6.67 29.85 11.03
CA GLN A 14 5.21 29.76 11.13
C GLN A 14 4.83 28.36 11.58
N TYR A 15 4.29 28.23 12.79
CA TYR A 15 3.56 27.02 13.19
C TYR A 15 2.27 26.98 12.37
N ARG A 16 2.38 26.59 11.09
CA ARG A 16 1.21 26.14 10.38
C ARG A 16 0.89 24.79 11.03
N CYS A 17 -0.03 24.81 11.99
CA CYS A 17 -0.81 23.63 12.28
C CYS A 17 -1.48 23.31 10.94
N CYS A 18 -0.84 22.47 10.11
CA CYS A 18 -1.58 21.79 9.07
C CYS A 18 -2.80 21.25 9.79
N SER A 19 -3.98 21.73 9.42
CA SER A 19 -5.25 21.35 10.04
C SER A 19 -5.15 19.83 10.24
N SER A 20 -5.23 19.34 11.48
CA SER A 20 -4.88 17.95 11.79
C SER A 20 -5.61 16.97 10.87
N GLU A 21 -6.79 17.36 10.39
CA GLU A 21 -7.58 16.68 9.37
C GLU A 21 -6.88 16.54 8.01
N GLU A 22 -6.25 17.59 7.46
CA GLU A 22 -5.54 17.52 6.17
C GLU A 22 -4.33 16.58 6.23
N ALA A 23 -3.59 16.58 7.33
CA ALA A 23 -2.46 15.66 7.54
C ALA A 23 -2.94 14.21 7.66
N ILE A 24 -3.98 13.96 8.44
CA ILE A 24 -4.58 12.63 8.58
C ILE A 24 -5.11 12.14 7.22
N MET A 25 -5.84 12.97 6.47
CA MET A 25 -6.36 12.60 5.15
C MET A 25 -5.23 12.30 4.15
N ALA A 26 -4.15 13.07 4.16
CA ALA A 26 -2.99 12.80 3.31
C ALA A 26 -2.29 11.48 3.65
N GLU A 27 -2.32 11.04 4.90
CA GLU A 27 -1.81 9.72 5.32
C GLU A 27 -2.74 8.57 4.95
N GLN A 28 -4.05 8.81 4.98
CA GLN A 28 -5.06 7.81 4.59
C GLN A 28 -5.20 7.64 3.08
N GLN A 29 -4.55 8.50 2.29
CA GLN A 29 -4.55 8.40 0.83
C GLN A 29 -4.04 7.03 0.37
N THR A 30 -4.77 6.40 -0.54
CA THR A 30 -4.33 5.17 -1.21
C THR A 30 -3.26 5.48 -2.24
N VAL A 31 -2.16 4.74 -2.20
CA VAL A 31 -1.01 4.85 -3.10
C VAL A 31 -0.74 3.50 -3.74
N LEU A 32 -0.26 3.51 -4.98
CA LEU A 32 0.14 2.29 -5.70
C LEU A 32 1.35 1.67 -4.99
N LEU A 33 1.23 0.40 -4.62
CA LEU A 33 2.33 -0.40 -4.09
C LEU A 33 3.14 -0.95 -5.26
N ASP A 34 2.48 -1.76 -6.10
CA ASP A 34 3.09 -2.40 -7.26
C ASP A 34 2.01 -2.92 -8.23
N THR A 35 2.44 -3.33 -9.42
CA THR A 35 1.64 -4.01 -10.43
C THR A 35 2.16 -5.43 -10.60
N VAL A 36 1.32 -6.41 -10.28
CA VAL A 36 1.65 -7.84 -10.35
C VAL A 36 1.06 -8.46 -11.63
N PRO A 37 1.73 -9.44 -12.25
CA PRO A 37 1.40 -9.88 -13.61
C PRO A 37 0.19 -10.82 -13.70
N ASN A 38 -0.25 -11.41 -12.59
CA ASN A 38 -1.37 -12.34 -12.57
C ASN A 38 -2.12 -12.31 -11.23
N GLU A 39 -3.31 -12.91 -11.22
CA GLU A 39 -4.17 -12.95 -10.04
C GLU A 39 -3.57 -13.79 -8.90
N LEU A 40 -2.87 -14.88 -9.21
CA LEU A 40 -2.31 -15.78 -8.21
C LEU A 40 -1.28 -15.06 -7.32
N ILE A 41 -0.32 -14.36 -7.93
CA ILE A 41 0.70 -13.59 -7.21
C ILE A 41 0.04 -12.43 -6.46
N ALA A 42 -0.96 -11.79 -7.06
CA ALA A 42 -1.71 -10.73 -6.38
C ALA A 42 -2.39 -11.24 -5.11
N GLN A 43 -3.05 -12.40 -5.15
CA GLN A 43 -3.68 -13.00 -3.96
C GLN A 43 -2.65 -13.39 -2.90
N LEU A 44 -1.52 -14.01 -3.29
CA LEU A 44 -0.45 -14.34 -2.35
C LEU A 44 0.06 -13.10 -1.61
N TRP A 45 0.32 -12.01 -2.34
CA TRP A 45 0.79 -10.76 -1.72
C TRP A 45 -0.29 -10.11 -0.85
N ILE A 46 -1.56 -10.18 -1.25
CA ILE A 46 -2.69 -9.70 -0.43
C ILE A 46 -2.76 -10.48 0.88
N ASP A 47 -2.63 -11.80 0.84
CA ASP A 47 -2.70 -12.65 2.03
C ASP A 47 -1.55 -12.32 3.01
N VAL A 48 -0.31 -12.28 2.51
CA VAL A 48 0.88 -11.96 3.32
C VAL A 48 0.76 -10.56 3.96
N LEU A 49 0.31 -9.57 3.20
CA LEU A 49 0.13 -8.21 3.71
C LEU A 49 -1.03 -8.12 4.70
N THR A 50 -2.12 -8.87 4.46
CA THR A 50 -3.28 -8.91 5.36
C THR A 50 -2.92 -9.57 6.69
N ASP A 51 -2.15 -10.64 6.67
CA ASP A 51 -1.63 -11.29 7.89
C ASP A 51 -0.72 -10.37 8.70
N ALA A 52 0.02 -9.50 8.03
CA ALA A 52 0.81 -8.43 8.66
C ALA A 52 -0.04 -7.22 9.12
N GLY A 53 -1.36 -7.25 8.93
CA GLY A 53 -2.29 -6.19 9.34
C GLY A 53 -2.33 -4.97 8.40
N ILE A 54 -1.83 -5.11 7.17
CA ILE A 54 -1.82 -4.06 6.15
C ILE A 54 -3.08 -4.20 5.29
N GLN A 55 -3.82 -3.10 5.12
CA GLN A 55 -5.00 -3.11 4.26
C GLN A 55 -4.58 -2.89 2.81
N VAL A 56 -4.85 -3.89 1.96
CA VAL A 56 -4.55 -3.86 0.54
C VAL A 56 -5.83 -3.71 -0.28
N PHE A 57 -5.79 -2.89 -1.32
CA PHE A 57 -6.85 -2.77 -2.31
C PHE A 57 -6.31 -3.24 -3.65
N ALA A 58 -6.93 -4.26 -4.24
CA ALA A 58 -6.54 -4.77 -5.54
C ALA A 58 -7.50 -4.27 -6.63
N LYS A 59 -6.92 -3.87 -7.77
CA LYS A 59 -7.66 -3.50 -8.96
C LYS A 59 -7.14 -4.32 -10.13
N VAL A 60 -8.03 -5.08 -10.77
CA VAL A 60 -7.70 -5.85 -11.97
C VAL A 60 -7.45 -4.88 -13.12
N GLY A 61 -6.26 -4.92 -13.71
CA GLY A 61 -5.91 -4.25 -14.95
C GLY A 61 -6.50 -4.99 -16.15
N GLY A 62 -6.77 -4.27 -17.24
CA GLY A 62 -7.27 -4.85 -18.49
C GLY A 62 -8.68 -4.38 -18.89
N PRO A 63 -9.17 -4.77 -20.09
CA PRO A 63 -10.35 -4.21 -20.74
C PRO A 63 -11.71 -4.52 -20.07
N GLY A 64 -11.72 -4.95 -18.80
CA GLY A 64 -12.91 -5.25 -18.02
C GLY A 64 -13.48 -6.65 -18.27
N ILE A 65 -14.51 -6.99 -17.48
CA ILE A 65 -15.33 -8.21 -17.56
C ILE A 65 -16.10 -8.18 -18.88
N GLY A 66 -15.45 -8.54 -19.98
CA GLY A 66 -16.01 -8.42 -21.33
C GLY A 66 -15.07 -8.84 -22.45
N ALA A 67 -13.76 -8.85 -22.20
CA ALA A 67 -12.83 -9.61 -23.02
C ALA A 67 -12.97 -11.09 -22.65
N TRP A 68 -13.29 -11.94 -23.62
CA TRP A 68 -13.49 -13.39 -23.48
C TRP A 68 -12.17 -14.15 -23.16
N GLY A 69 -11.33 -13.58 -22.30
CA GLY A 69 -10.08 -14.13 -21.79
C GLY A 69 -10.06 -14.07 -20.28
N SER A 70 -9.46 -15.08 -19.65
CA SER A 70 -9.40 -15.22 -18.19
C SER A 70 -8.74 -14.00 -17.55
N ALA A 71 -9.46 -13.33 -16.64
CA ALA A 71 -8.90 -12.24 -15.82
C ALA A 71 -7.67 -12.68 -15.01
N ALA A 72 -7.53 -13.99 -14.76
CA ALA A 72 -6.41 -14.60 -14.07
C ALA A 72 -5.02 -14.25 -14.63
N MET A 73 -4.91 -13.98 -15.95
CA MET A 73 -3.63 -13.64 -16.61
C MET A 73 -3.44 -12.14 -16.83
N LEU A 74 -4.34 -11.31 -16.31
CA LEU A 74 -4.20 -9.87 -16.43
C LEU A 74 -3.31 -9.31 -15.33
N GLU A 75 -2.72 -8.17 -15.59
CA GLU A 75 -1.98 -7.41 -14.59
C GLU A 75 -2.94 -6.91 -13.50
N HIS A 76 -2.51 -6.92 -12.24
CA HIS A 76 -3.28 -6.50 -11.09
C HIS A 76 -2.51 -5.40 -10.37
N GLU A 77 -3.14 -4.24 -10.21
CA GLU A 77 -2.59 -3.11 -9.47
C GLU A 77 -2.95 -3.27 -7.99
N LEU A 78 -1.95 -3.27 -7.12
CA LEU A 78 -2.12 -3.32 -5.67
C LEU A 78 -1.90 -1.94 -5.07
N TYR A 79 -2.83 -1.50 -4.24
CA TYR A 79 -2.79 -0.22 -3.55
C TYR A 79 -2.81 -0.43 -2.03
N VAL A 80 -2.10 0.44 -1.32
CA VAL A 80 -2.05 0.47 0.14
C VAL A 80 -2.24 1.90 0.65
N ARG A 81 -2.48 2.08 1.94
CA ARG A 81 -2.49 3.44 2.52
C ARG A 81 -1.08 4.02 2.54
N ARG A 82 -0.96 5.33 2.33
CA ARG A 82 0.35 6.01 2.21
C ARG A 82 1.26 5.77 3.41
N PHE A 83 0.71 5.76 4.62
CA PHE A 83 1.49 5.49 5.83
C PHE A 83 2.00 4.04 5.92
N GLN A 84 1.38 3.09 5.22
CA GLN A 84 1.74 1.67 5.21
C GLN A 84 2.66 1.29 4.04
N LEU A 85 2.90 2.19 3.08
CA LEU A 85 3.67 1.90 1.87
C LEU A 85 5.07 1.33 2.18
N ALA A 86 5.79 1.94 3.11
CA ALA A 86 7.15 1.51 3.44
C ALA A 86 7.18 0.10 4.05
N ALA A 87 6.29 -0.15 5.02
CA ALA A 87 6.15 -1.46 5.65
C ALA A 87 5.70 -2.54 4.63
N ALA A 88 4.74 -2.21 3.76
CA ALA A 88 4.28 -3.13 2.73
C ALA A 88 5.41 -3.52 1.78
N LYS A 89 6.26 -2.57 1.37
CA LYS A 89 7.43 -2.85 0.52
C LYS A 89 8.43 -3.76 1.22
N GLU A 90 8.74 -3.48 2.49
CA GLU A 90 9.68 -4.28 3.28
C GLU A 90 9.20 -5.73 3.44
N ILE A 91 7.90 -5.95 3.71
CA ILE A 91 7.33 -7.28 3.85
C ILE A 91 7.37 -8.05 2.52
N ILE A 92 7.01 -7.41 1.40
CA ILE A 92 7.06 -8.06 0.09
C ILE A 92 8.50 -8.37 -0.32
N GLU A 93 9.45 -7.47 -0.05
CA GLU A 93 10.87 -7.71 -0.31
C GLU A 93 11.40 -8.89 0.52
N ALA A 94 11.08 -8.93 1.82
CA ALA A 94 11.43 -10.06 2.68
C ALA A 94 10.82 -11.38 2.19
N PHE A 95 9.53 -11.37 1.81
CA PHE A 95 8.84 -12.55 1.29
C PHE A 95 9.49 -13.09 0.01
N ASN A 96 9.85 -12.22 -0.93
CA ASN A 96 10.50 -12.62 -2.18
C ASN A 96 11.91 -13.19 -1.95
N LEU A 97 12.64 -12.70 -0.93
CA LEU A 97 13.97 -13.21 -0.58
C LEU A 97 13.94 -14.60 0.08
N GLU A 98 12.86 -14.94 0.79
CA GLU A 98 12.70 -16.25 1.41
C GLU A 98 12.42 -17.37 0.40
N GLU A 99 11.79 -17.07 -0.74
CA GLU A 99 11.58 -18.03 -1.83
C GLU A 99 12.85 -18.38 -2.63
N GLU A 100 13.90 -17.55 -2.58
CA GLU A 100 15.17 -17.79 -3.26
C GLU A 100 16.13 -18.65 -2.41
N THR A 101 15.65 -19.80 -1.93
CA THR A 101 16.47 -20.82 -1.29
C THR A 101 16.66 -22.03 -2.23
N PRO A 102 17.90 -22.37 -2.65
CA PRO A 102 18.19 -23.43 -3.62
C PRO A 102 17.99 -24.85 -3.09
#